data_AF-A0A7V4AVX1-F1
#
_entry.id   AF-A0A7V4AVX1-F1
#
_cell.length_a   1.000
_cell.length_b   1.000
_cell.length_c   1.000
_cell.angle_alpha   90.00
_cell.angle_beta   90.00
_cell.angle_gamma   90.00
#
_symmetry.space_group_name_H-M   'P 1'
#
loop_
_entity.id
_entity.type
_entity.pdbx_description
1 polymer ?
#
loop_
_entity_poly.entity_id
_entity_poly.type
_entity_poly.pdbx_seq_one_letter_code
_entity_poly.pdbx_strand_id
1 'polypeptide(L)'
;MKKEFLKKQQESVFQIDTETPPRRARNFRVEVIVTKNDMIAVVIVRTENADQCSVSEFDILSRLYASGVRVGIDYDLIANIISGKRYNEEIPIALGVTPVRGGDARIEPRVHLEEFTTAELLRQFPGQVIRRGVPVDLDEVIAEKIPAEPGRAGYTVRGRLLKPEPGADVPFEFGDGVRLSEDGLRLVAAMPGMAGVEKGKIAVKDAEYEAWKYAVKLRKGNMEAVLTIQPGLTAQPEHNEDWFRDL
;
A
#
# COMPACT_ATOMS: atom_id res chain seq x y z
N MET A 1 24.46 -70.13 -36.13
CA MET A 1 23.10 -70.30 -35.56
C MET A 1 22.57 -69.10 -34.75
N LYS A 2 23.28 -68.52 -33.78
CA LYS A 2 22.75 -67.36 -33.00
C LYS A 2 22.59 -66.03 -33.77
N LYS A 3 23.39 -65.79 -34.83
CA LYS A 3 23.31 -64.54 -35.62
C LYS A 3 22.11 -64.47 -36.56
N GLU A 4 21.57 -65.62 -36.96
CA GLU A 4 20.46 -65.69 -37.93
C GLU A 4 19.09 -65.53 -37.26
N PHE A 5 18.98 -65.95 -35.99
CA PHE A 5 17.80 -65.74 -35.17
C PHE A 5 17.64 -64.27 -34.76
N LEU A 6 18.74 -63.56 -34.51
CA LEU A 6 18.73 -62.12 -34.21
C LEU A 6 18.29 -61.27 -35.41
N LYS A 7 18.66 -61.68 -36.64
CA LYS A 7 18.26 -60.97 -37.86
C LYS A 7 16.77 -61.09 -38.14
N LYS A 8 16.18 -62.28 -37.95
CA LYS A 8 14.74 -62.49 -38.08
C LYS A 8 13.91 -61.72 -37.05
N GLN A 9 14.40 -61.55 -35.82
CA GLN A 9 13.72 -60.75 -34.80
C GLN A 9 13.82 -59.24 -35.04
N GLN A 10 14.90 -58.77 -35.68
CA GLN A 10 15.02 -57.36 -36.07
C GLN A 10 14.15 -57.02 -37.28
N GLU A 11 14.01 -57.92 -38.26
CA GLU A 11 13.15 -57.70 -39.42
C GLU A 11 11.65 -57.76 -39.08
N SER A 12 11.25 -58.52 -38.05
CA SER A 12 9.84 -58.59 -37.60
C SER A 12 9.37 -57.37 -36.79
N VAL A 13 10.28 -56.52 -36.30
CA VAL A 13 9.94 -55.35 -35.46
C VAL A 13 9.70 -54.08 -36.31
N PHE A 14 10.03 -54.10 -37.60
CA PHE A 14 9.94 -52.93 -38.50
C PHE A 14 8.70 -52.88 -39.40
N GLN A 15 7.69 -53.72 -39.16
CA GLN A 15 6.35 -53.54 -39.74
C GLN A 15 5.40 -53.01 -38.67
N ILE A 16 5.70 -51.82 -38.15
CA ILE A 16 4.65 -51.00 -37.57
C ILE A 16 4.16 -50.16 -38.73
N ASP A 17 3.03 -50.55 -39.32
CA ASP A 17 2.29 -49.71 -40.24
C ASP A 17 2.03 -48.38 -39.51
N THR A 18 2.85 -47.37 -39.81
CA THR A 18 2.53 -45.99 -39.48
C THR A 18 1.47 -45.54 -40.47
N GLU A 19 0.28 -46.14 -40.40
CA GLU A 19 -0.92 -45.48 -40.87
C GLU A 19 -1.05 -44.24 -40.00
N THR A 20 -0.44 -43.15 -40.48
CA THR A 20 -0.70 -41.82 -39.96
C THR A 20 -2.20 -41.67 -40.11
N PRO A 21 -2.99 -41.60 -39.02
CA PRO A 21 -4.43 -41.54 -39.13
C PRO A 21 -4.75 -40.40 -40.09
N PRO A 22 -5.68 -40.59 -41.04
CA PRO A 22 -5.97 -39.58 -42.05
C PRO A 22 -6.17 -38.26 -41.32
N ARG A 23 -5.45 -37.23 -41.75
CA ARG A 23 -5.57 -35.87 -41.21
C ARG A 23 -7.04 -35.50 -41.40
N ARG A 24 -7.89 -35.72 -40.39
CA ARG A 24 -9.32 -35.40 -40.46
C ARG A 24 -9.39 -33.98 -40.98
N ALA A 25 -10.04 -33.79 -42.12
CA ALA A 25 -10.28 -32.46 -42.65
C ALA A 25 -10.99 -31.69 -41.53
N ARG A 26 -10.26 -30.79 -40.87
CA ARG A 26 -10.80 -30.04 -39.74
C ARG A 26 -11.81 -29.08 -40.34
N ASN A 27 -13.08 -29.30 -40.05
CA ASN A 27 -14.18 -28.40 -40.42
C ASN A 27 -14.31 -27.21 -39.47
N PHE A 28 -13.31 -26.99 -38.62
CA PHE A 28 -13.25 -25.92 -37.65
C PHE A 28 -11.85 -25.31 -37.59
N ARG A 29 -11.79 -24.05 -37.16
CA ARG A 29 -10.55 -23.31 -36.88
C ARG A 29 -10.65 -22.68 -35.50
N VAL A 30 -9.64 -22.91 -34.65
CA VAL A 30 -9.55 -22.25 -33.35
C VAL A 30 -8.68 -21.01 -33.49
N GLU A 31 -9.28 -19.86 -33.22
CA GLU A 31 -8.62 -18.56 -33.15
C GLU A 31 -8.48 -18.16 -31.68
N VAL A 32 -7.31 -17.63 -31.32
CA VAL A 32 -7.03 -17.14 -29.97
C VAL A 32 -6.58 -15.70 -30.11
N ILE A 33 -7.31 -14.80 -29.47
CA ILE A 33 -7.01 -13.37 -29.46
C ILE A 33 -6.64 -13.00 -28.03
N VAL A 34 -5.44 -12.45 -27.85
CA VAL A 34 -4.99 -11.96 -26.56
C VAL A 34 -5.16 -10.44 -26.54
N THR A 35 -5.96 -9.94 -25.62
CA THR A 35 -6.32 -8.51 -25.53
C THR A 35 -6.00 -7.93 -24.15
N LYS A 36 -6.17 -6.61 -24.01
CA LYS A 36 -5.89 -5.85 -22.77
C LYS A 36 -4.47 -6.10 -22.21
N ASN A 37 -3.44 -5.88 -23.03
CA ASN A 37 -2.02 -6.00 -22.62
C ASN A 37 -1.64 -7.38 -22.07
N ASP A 38 -2.12 -8.45 -22.70
CA ASP A 38 -1.95 -9.85 -22.27
C ASP A 38 -2.73 -10.24 -21.00
N MET A 39 -3.78 -9.50 -20.63
CA MET A 39 -4.59 -9.83 -19.46
C MET A 39 -5.78 -10.74 -19.76
N ILE A 40 -6.25 -10.80 -21.01
CA ILE A 40 -7.40 -11.64 -21.37
C ILE A 40 -7.06 -12.43 -22.62
N ALA A 41 -7.28 -13.75 -22.57
CA ALA A 41 -7.27 -14.59 -23.75
C ALA A 41 -8.71 -14.96 -24.13
N VAL A 42 -9.08 -14.62 -25.35
CA VAL A 42 -10.37 -14.93 -25.94
C VAL A 42 -10.18 -16.04 -26.96
N VAL A 43 -11.03 -17.07 -26.89
CA VAL A 43 -11.10 -18.14 -27.88
C VAL A 43 -12.32 -17.94 -28.75
N ILE A 44 -12.13 -18.14 -30.05
CA ILE A 44 -13.20 -18.23 -31.04
C ILE A 44 -13.03 -19.53 -31.79
N VAL A 45 -14.01 -20.42 -31.70
CA VAL A 45 -14.07 -21.63 -32.53
C VAL A 45 -14.90 -21.30 -33.77
N ARG A 46 -14.23 -21.11 -34.90
CA ARG A 46 -14.86 -20.85 -36.19
C ARG A 46 -15.31 -22.16 -36.84
N THR A 47 -16.58 -22.27 -37.19
CA THR A 47 -17.14 -23.39 -37.96
C THR A 47 -18.30 -22.89 -38.82
N GLU A 48 -18.43 -23.46 -40.03
CA GLU A 48 -19.56 -23.20 -40.93
C GLU A 48 -20.81 -23.99 -40.51
N ASN A 49 -20.63 -25.11 -39.80
CA ASN A 49 -21.72 -25.98 -39.40
C ASN A 49 -21.50 -26.52 -37.98
N ALA A 50 -22.28 -26.00 -37.03
CA ALA A 50 -22.13 -26.30 -35.61
C ALA A 50 -22.35 -27.79 -35.29
N ASP A 51 -23.27 -28.46 -35.98
CA ASP A 51 -23.63 -29.85 -35.71
C ASP A 51 -22.60 -30.87 -36.18
N GLN A 52 -21.76 -30.48 -37.15
CA GLN A 52 -20.67 -31.33 -37.64
C GLN A 52 -19.33 -31.00 -36.99
N CYS A 53 -19.26 -29.93 -36.18
CA CYS A 53 -18.04 -29.48 -35.54
C CYS A 53 -17.53 -30.55 -34.55
N SER A 54 -16.31 -31.04 -34.77
CA SER A 54 -15.67 -32.07 -33.94
C SER A 54 -14.48 -31.52 -33.14
N VAL A 55 -14.62 -30.30 -32.62
CA VAL A 55 -13.58 -29.66 -31.80
C VAL A 55 -13.42 -30.40 -30.48
N SER A 56 -12.18 -30.67 -30.09
CA SER A 56 -11.85 -31.27 -28.79
C SER A 56 -11.26 -30.24 -27.82
N GLU A 57 -11.29 -30.54 -26.52
CA GLU A 57 -10.59 -29.74 -25.50
C GLU A 57 -9.11 -29.61 -25.82
N PHE A 58 -8.50 -30.70 -26.32
CA PHE A 58 -7.11 -30.73 -26.73
C PHE A 58 -6.81 -29.74 -27.86
N ASP A 59 -7.71 -29.57 -28.84
CA ASP A 59 -7.52 -28.60 -29.92
C ASP A 59 -7.53 -27.16 -29.41
N ILE A 60 -8.43 -26.85 -28.45
CA ILE A 60 -8.53 -25.53 -27.83
C ILE A 60 -7.29 -25.26 -26.97
N LEU A 61 -6.93 -26.18 -26.08
CA LEU A 61 -5.76 -26.07 -25.22
C LEU A 61 -4.46 -25.97 -26.00
N SER A 62 -4.26 -26.83 -27.01
CA SER A 62 -3.08 -26.78 -27.88
C SER A 62 -2.94 -25.41 -28.55
N ARG A 63 -4.06 -24.82 -28.98
CA ARG A 63 -4.04 -23.49 -29.59
C ARG A 63 -3.75 -22.38 -28.58
N LEU A 64 -4.30 -22.46 -27.37
CA LEU A 64 -4.01 -21.52 -26.28
C LEU A 64 -2.52 -21.54 -25.92
N TYR A 65 -1.94 -22.72 -25.71
CA TYR A 65 -0.53 -22.88 -25.41
C TYR A 65 0.36 -22.41 -26.57
N ALA A 66 -0.01 -22.70 -27.82
CA ALA A 66 0.70 -22.21 -29.01
C ALA A 66 0.67 -20.67 -29.11
N SER A 67 -0.40 -20.03 -28.65
CA SER A 67 -0.51 -18.57 -28.54
C SER A 67 0.19 -17.99 -27.29
N GLY A 68 0.80 -18.84 -26.46
CA GLY A 68 1.57 -18.45 -25.27
C GLY A 68 0.73 -18.27 -24.01
N VAL A 69 -0.56 -18.62 -24.02
CA VAL A 69 -1.43 -18.60 -22.82
C VAL A 69 -1.05 -19.76 -21.92
N ARG A 70 -0.69 -19.47 -20.66
CA ARG A 70 -0.18 -20.43 -19.68
C ARG A 70 -0.84 -20.33 -18.31
N VAL A 71 -1.41 -19.17 -17.99
CA VAL A 71 -1.93 -18.86 -16.65
C VAL A 71 -3.39 -18.44 -16.75
N GLY A 72 -4.18 -18.86 -15.77
CA GLY A 72 -5.57 -18.42 -15.59
C GLY A 72 -6.55 -18.99 -16.60
N ILE A 73 -6.25 -20.15 -17.20
CA ILE A 73 -7.15 -20.85 -18.12
C ILE A 73 -8.30 -21.48 -17.32
N ASP A 74 -9.52 -21.18 -17.73
CA ASP A 74 -10.76 -21.75 -17.19
C ASP A 74 -11.13 -23.02 -17.99
N TYR A 75 -10.86 -24.18 -17.39
CA TYR A 75 -11.12 -25.49 -18.01
C TYR A 75 -12.62 -25.81 -18.08
N ASP A 76 -13.41 -25.33 -17.10
CA ASP A 76 -14.86 -25.55 -17.07
C ASP A 76 -15.52 -24.79 -18.22
N LEU A 77 -15.04 -23.58 -18.51
CA LEU A 77 -15.49 -22.81 -19.67
C LEU A 77 -15.17 -23.51 -20.99
N ILE A 78 -14.01 -24.17 -21.11
CA ILE A 78 -13.64 -24.96 -22.30
C ILE A 78 -14.63 -26.12 -22.49
N ALA A 79 -14.92 -26.86 -21.43
CA ALA A 79 -15.89 -27.95 -21.46
C ALA A 79 -17.29 -27.45 -21.88
N ASN A 80 -17.70 -26.28 -21.35
CA ASN A 80 -18.97 -25.64 -21.69
C ASN A 80 -19.06 -25.16 -23.14
N ILE A 81 -17.95 -24.74 -23.76
CA ILE A 81 -17.91 -24.40 -25.19
C ILE A 81 -18.25 -25.61 -26.04
N ILE A 82 -17.71 -26.77 -25.68
CA ILE A 82 -17.87 -28.02 -26.44
C ILE A 82 -19.25 -28.61 -26.20
N SER A 83 -19.66 -28.77 -24.94
CA SER A 83 -20.96 -29.35 -24.57
C SER A 83 -22.13 -28.48 -25.03
N GLY A 84 -21.99 -27.16 -24.89
CA GLY A 84 -22.99 -26.17 -25.31
C GLY A 84 -22.92 -25.80 -26.79
N LYS A 85 -21.99 -26.37 -27.58
CA LYS A 85 -21.75 -26.02 -28.99
C LYS A 85 -21.64 -24.50 -29.24
N ARG A 86 -20.98 -23.77 -28.33
CA ARG A 86 -20.83 -22.31 -28.38
C ARG A 86 -19.73 -21.91 -29.35
N TYR A 87 -20.08 -21.87 -30.64
CA TYR A 87 -19.14 -21.57 -31.72
C TYR A 87 -19.39 -20.19 -32.33
N ASN A 88 -18.36 -19.66 -33.00
CA ASN A 88 -18.37 -18.32 -33.60
C ASN A 88 -18.60 -17.16 -32.60
N GLU A 89 -18.49 -17.44 -31.30
CA GLU A 89 -18.58 -16.47 -30.21
C GLU A 89 -17.19 -16.11 -29.67
N GLU A 90 -17.05 -14.88 -29.18
CA GLU A 90 -15.87 -14.42 -28.46
C GLU A 90 -15.99 -14.78 -26.98
N ILE A 91 -15.24 -15.79 -26.55
CA ILE A 91 -15.35 -16.31 -25.18
C ILE A 91 -14.03 -16.10 -24.43
N PRO A 92 -14.02 -15.28 -23.35
CA PRO A 92 -12.82 -15.07 -22.54
C PRO A 92 -12.52 -16.33 -21.72
N ILE A 93 -11.52 -17.10 -22.16
CA ILE A 93 -11.18 -18.40 -21.56
C ILE A 93 -10.05 -18.32 -20.55
N ALA A 94 -9.25 -17.26 -20.59
CA ALA A 94 -8.18 -17.07 -19.63
C ALA A 94 -8.09 -15.63 -19.15
N LEU A 95 -7.85 -15.48 -17.85
CA LEU A 95 -7.71 -14.19 -17.19
C LEU A 95 -6.37 -14.12 -16.44
N GLY A 96 -5.63 -13.04 -16.69
CA GLY A 96 -4.45 -12.68 -15.91
C GLY A 96 -4.86 -12.22 -14.51
N VAL A 97 -3.90 -12.29 -13.59
CA VAL A 97 -4.03 -11.76 -12.23
C VAL A 97 -3.53 -10.32 -12.24
N THR A 98 -4.41 -9.36 -11.96
CA THR A 98 -4.04 -7.94 -11.88
C THR A 98 -3.18 -7.69 -10.63
N PRO A 99 -2.08 -6.91 -10.73
CA PRO A 99 -1.31 -6.53 -9.55
C PRO A 99 -2.16 -5.69 -8.59
N VAL A 100 -1.94 -5.87 -7.30
CA VAL A 100 -2.60 -5.10 -6.24
C VAL A 100 -1.59 -4.14 -5.64
N ARG A 101 -1.94 -2.85 -5.58
CA ARG A 101 -1.12 -1.82 -4.95
C ARG A 101 -1.02 -2.06 -3.44
N GLY A 102 0.15 -1.81 -2.87
CA GLY A 102 0.38 -1.87 -1.42
C GLY A 102 -0.31 -0.72 -0.67
N GLY A 103 -0.64 -0.94 0.61
CA GLY A 103 -1.18 0.10 1.48
C GLY A 103 -0.12 1.18 1.79
N ASP A 104 -0.52 2.45 1.72
CA ASP A 104 0.36 3.58 2.05
C ASP A 104 0.65 3.63 3.57
N ALA A 105 1.84 4.11 3.93
CA ALA A 105 2.20 4.35 5.32
C ALA A 105 1.34 5.46 5.92
N ARG A 106 0.98 5.33 7.20
CA ARG A 106 0.22 6.37 7.91
C ARG A 106 0.75 6.57 9.32
N ILE A 107 0.63 7.79 9.81
CA ILE A 107 0.96 8.15 11.18
C ILE A 107 -0.33 8.18 11.99
N GLU A 108 -0.39 7.38 13.04
CA GLU A 108 -1.48 7.34 14.02
C GLU A 108 -1.02 8.01 15.32
N PRO A 109 -1.62 9.15 15.69
CA PRO A 109 -1.42 9.72 17.02
C PRO A 109 -1.94 8.75 18.09
N ARG A 110 -1.16 8.57 19.17
CA ARG A 110 -1.57 7.83 20.36
C ARG A 110 -2.11 8.74 21.46
N VAL A 111 -1.84 10.04 21.35
CA VAL A 111 -2.40 11.10 22.20
C VAL A 111 -3.21 12.09 21.37
N HIS A 112 -4.13 12.81 22.02
CA HIS A 112 -4.95 13.84 21.35
C HIS A 112 -4.13 15.11 21.13
N LEU A 113 -3.49 15.21 19.97
CA LEU A 113 -2.63 16.35 19.63
C LEU A 113 -3.46 17.53 19.10
N GLU A 114 -3.30 18.68 19.74
CA GLU A 114 -3.84 19.95 19.28
C GLU A 114 -2.73 20.95 18.99
N GLU A 115 -3.00 21.91 18.11
CA GLU A 115 -2.06 23.00 17.86
C GLU A 115 -1.96 23.92 19.08
N PHE A 116 -0.72 24.15 19.54
CA PHE A 116 -0.45 25.02 20.67
C PHE A 116 -0.95 26.43 20.39
N THR A 117 -1.63 27.03 21.37
CA THR A 117 -1.94 28.45 21.29
C THR A 117 -0.65 29.28 21.36
N THR A 118 -0.44 30.14 20.37
CA THR A 118 0.72 31.04 20.33
C THR A 118 0.42 32.35 21.04
N ALA A 119 1.46 33.01 21.56
CA ALA A 119 1.32 34.34 22.17
C ALA A 119 0.80 35.40 21.19
N GLU A 120 1.08 35.25 19.89
CA GLU A 120 0.57 36.13 18.84
C GLU A 120 -0.95 35.98 18.67
N LEU A 121 -1.45 34.74 18.65
CA LEU A 121 -2.89 34.45 18.59
C LEU A 121 -3.63 35.02 19.80
N LEU A 122 -3.06 34.86 21.01
CA LEU A 122 -3.65 35.43 22.23
C LEU A 122 -3.72 36.95 22.21
N ARG A 123 -2.72 37.62 21.63
CA ARG A 123 -2.72 39.09 21.48
C ARG A 123 -3.75 39.56 20.46
N GLN A 124 -3.92 38.83 19.36
CA GLN A 124 -4.87 39.18 18.31
C GLN A 124 -6.32 38.89 18.74
N PHE A 125 -6.54 37.79 19.44
CA PHE A 125 -7.86 37.31 19.84
C PHE A 125 -7.91 37.03 21.36
N PRO A 126 -7.97 38.10 22.17
CA PRO A 126 -8.08 37.95 23.62
C PRO A 126 -9.39 37.20 23.97
N GLY A 127 -9.28 36.20 24.86
CA GLY A 127 -10.40 35.36 25.29
C GLY A 127 -10.60 34.06 24.50
N GLN A 128 -9.73 33.75 23.53
CA GLN A 128 -9.73 32.45 22.85
C GLN A 128 -9.36 31.31 23.82
N VAL A 129 -9.93 30.12 23.60
CA VAL A 129 -9.61 28.90 24.37
C VAL A 129 -8.13 28.56 24.22
N ILE A 130 -7.43 28.46 25.35
CA ILE A 130 -6.01 28.10 25.40
C ILE A 130 -5.85 26.59 25.20
N ARG A 131 -5.20 26.20 24.11
CA ARG A 131 -4.82 24.83 23.80
C ARG A 131 -3.40 24.57 24.30
N ARG A 132 -3.34 23.80 25.38
CA ARG A 132 -2.14 23.57 26.19
C ARG A 132 -1.34 22.32 25.82
N GLY A 133 -1.91 21.46 24.98
CA GLY A 133 -1.35 20.14 24.70
C GLY A 133 -1.75 19.12 25.76
N VAL A 134 -1.21 17.90 25.63
CA VAL A 134 -1.47 16.76 26.52
C VAL A 134 -0.21 16.47 27.33
N PRO A 135 -0.28 16.29 28.66
CA PRO A 135 0.89 15.94 29.45
C PRO A 135 1.43 14.59 29.01
N VAL A 136 2.75 14.51 28.84
CA VAL A 136 3.47 13.29 28.49
C VAL A 136 4.72 13.13 29.36
N ASP A 137 5.06 11.89 29.67
CA ASP A 137 6.28 11.52 30.39
C ASP A 137 7.44 11.25 29.44
N LEU A 138 8.67 11.19 29.98
CA LEU A 138 9.85 10.79 29.22
C LEU A 138 9.65 9.40 28.59
N ASP A 139 10.03 9.26 27.32
CA ASP A 139 9.90 8.05 26.50
C ASP A 139 8.45 7.59 26.23
N GLU A 140 7.44 8.40 26.56
CA GLU A 140 6.05 8.11 26.21
C GLU A 140 5.82 8.17 24.69
N VAL A 141 5.02 7.24 24.15
CA VAL A 141 4.70 7.16 22.72
C VAL A 141 3.62 8.17 22.36
N ILE A 142 3.99 9.17 21.55
CA ILE A 142 3.11 10.24 21.09
C ILE A 142 2.37 9.83 19.81
N ALA A 143 3.08 9.21 18.88
CA ALA A 143 2.54 8.74 17.61
C ALA A 143 3.26 7.48 17.13
N GLU A 144 2.56 6.67 16.35
CA GLU A 144 3.08 5.44 15.75
C GLU A 144 2.86 5.44 14.24
N LYS A 145 3.87 5.04 13.49
CA LYS A 145 3.82 4.90 12.04
C LYS A 145 3.48 3.46 11.71
N ILE A 146 2.37 3.30 11.02
CA ILE A 146 2.05 2.06 10.34
C ILE A 146 2.83 2.07 9.02
N PRO A 147 3.78 1.13 8.83
CA PRO A 147 4.66 1.11 7.66
C PRO A 147 3.87 0.83 6.39
N ALA A 148 4.40 1.27 5.24
CA ALA A 148 3.83 0.94 3.95
C ALA A 148 3.89 -0.57 3.69
N GLU A 149 2.82 -1.11 3.11
CA GLU A 149 2.75 -2.52 2.77
C GLU A 149 3.29 -2.78 1.36
N PRO A 150 3.95 -3.92 1.12
CA PRO A 150 4.29 -4.33 -0.23
C PRO A 150 3.00 -4.66 -0.99
N GLY A 151 2.90 -4.21 -2.24
CA GLY A 151 1.82 -4.64 -3.12
C GLY A 151 1.98 -6.12 -3.53
N ARG A 152 0.90 -6.71 -4.06
CA ARG A 152 0.89 -8.11 -4.51
C ARG A 152 1.08 -8.17 -6.02
N ALA A 153 2.06 -8.95 -6.45
CA ALA A 153 2.36 -9.10 -7.87
C ALA A 153 1.19 -9.74 -8.63
N GLY A 154 1.00 -9.26 -9.85
CA GLY A 154 0.09 -9.84 -10.83
C GLY A 154 0.85 -10.66 -11.87
N TYR A 155 0.10 -11.35 -12.73
CA TYR A 155 0.64 -12.14 -13.84
C TYR A 155 -0.27 -12.01 -15.06
N THR A 156 0.31 -11.78 -16.24
CA THR A 156 -0.45 -11.85 -17.48
C THR A 156 -0.86 -13.29 -17.81
N VAL A 157 -1.79 -13.48 -18.74
CA VAL A 157 -2.15 -14.82 -19.25
C VAL A 157 -0.96 -15.56 -19.87
N ARG A 158 0.07 -14.82 -20.30
CA ARG A 158 1.33 -15.36 -20.84
C ARG A 158 2.36 -15.72 -19.76
N GLY A 159 2.07 -15.46 -18.49
CA GLY A 159 2.98 -15.69 -17.37
C GLY A 159 4.02 -14.59 -17.16
N ARG A 160 3.87 -13.41 -17.77
CA ARG A 160 4.74 -12.26 -17.48
C ARG A 160 4.36 -11.68 -16.12
N LEU A 161 5.34 -11.53 -15.24
CA LEU A 161 5.19 -10.86 -13.95
C LEU A 161 4.81 -9.39 -14.14
N LEU A 162 3.74 -8.96 -13.49
CA LEU A 162 3.34 -7.55 -13.37
C LEU A 162 3.77 -7.07 -11.98
N LYS A 163 4.75 -6.17 -11.96
CA LYS A 163 5.27 -5.60 -10.72
C LYS A 163 4.16 -4.81 -10.03
N PRO A 164 3.93 -5.01 -8.73
CA PRO A 164 3.00 -4.18 -8.00
C PRO A 164 3.62 -2.81 -7.72
N GLU A 165 2.75 -1.81 -7.59
CA GLU A 165 3.15 -0.53 -7.02
C GLU A 165 3.21 -0.69 -5.49
N PRO A 166 4.37 -0.40 -4.85
CA PRO A 166 4.45 -0.39 -3.38
C PRO A 166 3.62 0.76 -2.81
N GLY A 167 3.21 0.64 -1.55
CA GLY A 167 2.65 1.77 -0.81
C GLY A 167 3.66 2.91 -0.70
N ALA A 168 3.18 4.15 -0.69
CA ALA A 168 3.99 5.34 -0.46
C ALA A 168 4.38 5.42 1.02
N ASP A 169 5.61 5.83 1.29
CA ASP A 169 6.08 6.04 2.66
C ASP A 169 5.87 7.49 3.11
N VAL A 170 5.63 7.69 4.41
CA VAL A 170 5.44 9.01 5.02
C VAL A 170 6.46 9.19 6.14
N PRO A 171 7.36 10.20 6.07
CA PRO A 171 8.29 10.49 7.15
C PRO A 171 7.57 11.15 8.33
N PHE A 172 8.10 10.96 9.54
CA PHE A 172 7.67 11.75 10.68
C PHE A 172 8.15 13.20 10.55
N GLU A 173 7.24 14.15 10.72
CA GLU A 173 7.57 15.56 10.89
C GLU A 173 7.41 15.94 12.36
N PHE A 174 8.54 16.15 13.04
CA PHE A 174 8.58 16.48 14.46
C PHE A 174 9.48 17.67 14.75
N GLY A 175 9.20 18.34 15.86
CA GLY A 175 9.92 19.50 16.38
C GLY A 175 10.66 19.15 17.67
N ASP A 176 10.84 20.17 18.51
CA ASP A 176 11.61 20.06 19.75
C ASP A 176 10.90 19.16 20.79
N GLY A 177 11.70 18.57 21.69
CA GLY A 177 11.21 17.72 22.78
C GLY A 177 10.76 16.32 22.35
N VAL A 178 10.98 15.94 21.10
CA VAL A 178 10.54 14.66 20.52
C VAL A 178 11.70 13.95 19.84
N ARG A 179 11.69 12.62 19.89
CA ARG A 179 12.70 11.75 19.29
C ARG A 179 12.04 10.56 18.58
N LEU A 180 12.70 10.04 17.55
CA LEU A 180 12.35 8.75 16.93
C LEU A 180 12.88 7.58 17.76
N SER A 181 12.07 6.54 17.92
CA SER A 181 12.52 5.25 18.43
C SER A 181 13.60 4.62 17.53
N GLU A 182 14.35 3.66 18.06
CA GLU A 182 15.45 3.01 17.33
C GLU A 182 14.98 2.28 16.05
N ASP A 183 13.75 1.78 16.06
CA ASP A 183 13.11 1.14 14.90
C ASP A 183 12.55 2.15 13.88
N GLY A 184 12.53 3.45 14.21
CA GLY A 184 11.99 4.51 13.36
C GLY A 184 10.46 4.47 13.16
N LEU A 185 9.75 3.62 13.91
CA LEU A 185 8.29 3.44 13.78
C LEU A 185 7.49 4.23 14.82
N ARG A 186 8.13 4.71 15.88
CA ARG A 186 7.44 5.45 16.95
C ARG A 186 8.09 6.80 17.17
N LEU A 187 7.23 7.75 17.47
CA LEU A 187 7.61 9.08 17.88
C LEU A 187 7.40 9.17 19.39
N VAL A 188 8.49 9.36 20.13
CA VAL A 188 8.51 9.34 21.60
C VAL A 188 8.91 10.69 22.17
N ALA A 189 8.41 10.99 23.36
CA ALA A 189 8.80 12.18 24.11
C ALA A 189 10.27 12.06 24.55
N ALA A 190 11.09 13.07 24.21
CA ALA A 190 12.49 13.15 24.63
C ALA A 190 12.66 13.86 25.99
N MET A 191 11.59 14.46 26.50
CA MET A 191 11.52 15.12 27.79
C MET A 191 10.07 15.05 28.32
N PRO A 192 9.86 15.05 29.65
CA PRO A 192 8.53 15.22 30.21
C PRO A 192 8.01 16.63 29.91
N GLY A 193 6.71 16.78 29.63
CA GLY A 193 6.14 18.08 29.27
C GLY A 193 4.74 18.00 28.66
N MET A 194 4.39 18.98 27.84
CA MET A 194 3.13 19.06 27.10
C MET A 194 3.37 18.72 25.62
N ALA A 195 2.71 17.68 25.11
CA ALA A 195 2.73 17.30 23.70
C ALA A 195 1.63 18.02 22.91
N GLY A 196 1.98 18.54 21.75
CA GLY A 196 1.04 19.23 20.85
C GLY A 196 1.64 19.42 19.46
N VAL A 197 0.98 20.23 18.65
CA VAL A 197 1.43 20.58 17.30
C VAL A 197 1.93 22.02 17.28
N GLU A 198 3.09 22.25 16.69
CA GLU A 198 3.64 23.57 16.42
C GLU A 198 4.05 23.67 14.95
N LYS A 199 3.44 24.61 14.20
CA LYS A 199 3.72 24.83 12.78
C LYS A 199 3.60 23.55 11.93
N GLY A 200 2.59 22.73 12.24
CA GLY A 200 2.35 21.45 11.57
C GLY A 200 3.21 20.28 12.03
N LYS A 201 4.10 20.46 13.01
CA LYS A 201 4.99 19.40 13.53
C LYS A 201 4.64 19.02 14.94
N ILE A 202 4.78 17.75 15.28
CA ILE A 202 4.57 17.26 16.66
C ILE A 202 5.76 17.70 17.52
N ALA A 203 5.49 18.37 18.63
CA ALA A 203 6.52 18.87 19.55
C ALA A 203 6.08 18.66 21.02
N VAL A 204 7.06 18.53 21.90
CA VAL A 204 6.86 18.53 23.36
C VAL A 204 7.51 19.76 23.92
N LYS A 205 6.74 20.55 24.67
CA LYS A 205 7.21 21.74 25.37
C LYS A 205 7.34 21.45 26.85
N ASP A 206 8.28 22.11 27.50
CA ASP A 206 8.43 22.08 28.95
C ASP A 206 7.09 22.41 29.63
N ALA A 207 6.76 21.77 30.75
CA ALA A 207 5.58 22.12 31.54
C ALA A 207 5.62 23.60 32.01
N GLU A 208 6.82 24.17 32.20
CA GLU A 208 7.02 25.59 32.50
C GLU A 208 6.80 26.53 31.29
N TYR A 209 6.60 26.01 30.08
CA TYR A 209 6.21 26.80 28.90
C TYR A 209 4.97 27.67 29.17
N GLU A 210 4.11 27.21 30.08
CA GLU A 210 2.88 27.89 30.44
C GLU A 210 3.03 28.91 31.56
N ALA A 211 4.19 28.99 32.21
CA ALA A 211 4.38 29.86 33.36
C ALA A 211 4.54 31.34 32.95
N TRP A 212 3.98 32.23 33.77
CA TRP A 212 4.25 33.67 33.66
C TRP A 212 5.70 33.95 34.00
N LYS A 213 6.40 34.70 33.15
CA LYS A 213 7.79 35.11 33.39
C LYS A 213 7.84 36.61 33.63
N TYR A 214 8.65 37.04 34.59
CA TYR A 214 8.88 38.46 34.84
C TYR A 214 10.37 38.75 35.01
N ALA A 215 10.78 39.96 34.64
CA ALA A 215 12.13 40.44 34.84
C ALA A 215 12.10 41.93 35.21
N VAL A 216 12.81 42.29 36.29
CA VAL A 216 13.03 43.69 36.67
C VAL A 216 14.46 44.06 36.31
N LYS A 217 14.64 45.07 35.46
CA LYS A 217 15.96 45.59 35.08
C LYS A 217 16.11 47.02 35.57
N LEU A 218 17.15 47.27 36.37
CA LEU A 218 17.51 48.61 36.82
C LEU A 218 18.47 49.27 35.82
N ARG A 219 18.11 50.46 35.31
CA ARG A 219 18.99 51.24 34.44
C ARG A 219 19.84 52.17 35.30
N LYS A 220 21.12 51.80 35.50
CA LYS A 220 22.10 52.65 36.19
C LYS A 220 22.32 53.93 35.37
N GLY A 221 21.98 55.07 35.97
CA GLY A 221 22.10 56.40 35.36
C GLY A 221 20.86 57.27 35.60
N ASN A 222 19.66 56.68 35.56
CA ASN A 222 18.39 57.43 35.61
C ASN A 222 17.47 57.07 36.78
N MET A 223 17.89 56.18 37.69
CA MET A 223 17.01 55.62 38.74
C MET A 223 15.73 54.95 38.18
N GLU A 224 15.75 54.45 36.94
CA GLU A 224 14.62 53.77 36.31
C GLU A 224 14.65 52.25 36.56
N ALA A 225 13.49 51.68 36.90
CA ALA A 225 13.25 50.24 36.92
C ALA A 225 12.30 49.86 35.79
N VAL A 226 12.68 48.88 34.97
CA VAL A 226 11.87 48.35 33.88
C VAL A 226 11.40 46.95 34.25
N LEU A 227 10.09 46.80 34.50
CA LEU A 227 9.44 45.50 34.64
C LEU A 227 9.01 44.99 33.27
N THR A 228 9.47 43.80 32.89
CA THR A 228 9.01 43.08 31.71
C THR A 228 8.22 41.87 32.17
N ILE A 229 6.95 41.77 31.76
CA ILE A 229 6.09 40.60 32.00
C ILE A 229 5.89 39.89 30.67
N GLN A 230 6.20 38.60 30.62
CA GLN A 230 5.83 37.71 29.55
C GLN A 230 4.63 36.88 30.03
N PRO A 231 3.44 37.05 29.43
CA PRO A 231 2.27 36.27 29.80
C PRO A 231 2.53 34.77 29.65
N GLY A 232 2.17 34.01 30.69
CA GLY A 232 2.08 32.55 30.61
C GLY A 232 0.72 32.10 30.07
N LEU A 233 0.58 30.80 29.84
CA LEU A 233 -0.68 30.13 29.49
C LEU A 233 -1.46 29.67 30.74
N THR A 234 -0.84 29.70 31.92
CA THR A 234 -1.53 29.46 33.20
C THR A 234 -2.39 30.64 33.62
N ALA A 235 -3.37 30.39 34.50
CA ALA A 235 -4.16 31.45 35.12
C ALA A 235 -3.23 32.49 35.73
N GLN A 236 -3.62 33.77 35.64
CA GLN A 236 -2.87 34.85 36.27
C GLN A 236 -2.64 34.48 37.75
N PRO A 237 -1.41 34.58 38.27
CA PRO A 237 -1.14 34.34 39.69
C PRO A 237 -2.09 35.18 40.54
N GLU A 238 -2.68 34.58 41.57
CA GLU A 238 -3.60 35.29 42.45
C GLU A 238 -2.93 36.53 43.02
N HIS A 239 -3.65 37.65 42.98
CA HIS A 239 -3.20 38.91 43.54
C HIS A 239 -3.11 38.76 45.07
N ASN A 240 -1.90 38.61 45.60
CA ASN A 240 -1.67 38.64 47.03
C ASN A 240 -1.64 40.09 47.51
N GLU A 241 -2.77 40.60 47.98
CA GLU A 241 -2.91 41.95 48.54
C GLU A 241 -2.04 42.19 49.78
N ASP A 242 -1.67 41.14 50.52
CA ASP A 242 -0.90 41.27 51.75
C ASP A 242 0.54 41.75 51.47
N TRP A 243 1.09 41.45 50.29
CA TRP A 243 2.43 41.86 49.91
C TRP A 243 2.59 43.40 49.78
N PHE A 244 1.51 44.12 49.46
CA PHE A 244 1.54 45.59 49.36
C PHE A 244 1.31 46.31 50.70
N ARG A 245 0.81 45.60 51.72
CA ARG A 245 0.52 46.21 53.03
C ARG A 245 1.77 46.40 53.89
N ASP A 246 2.85 45.68 53.57
CA ASP A 246 4.12 45.70 54.30
C ASP A 246 5.23 46.55 53.61
N LEU A 247 4.88 47.28 52.54
CA LEU A 247 5.75 48.22 51.82
C LEU A 247 5.51 49.67 52.26
#